data_AF-A0A536LAV6-F1
#
_entry.id   AF-A0A536LAV6-F1
#
_cell.length_a   1.000
_cell.length_b   1.000
_cell.length_c   1.000
_cell.angle_alpha   90.00
_cell.angle_beta   90.00
_cell.angle_gamma   90.00
#
_symmetry.space_group_name_H-M   'P 1'
#
loop_
_entity.id
_entity.type
_entity.pdbx_description
1 polymer ?
#
loop_
_entity_poly.entity_id
_entity_poly.type
_entity_poly.pdbx_seq_one_letter_code
_entity_poly.pdbx_strand_id
1 'polypeptide(L)' 'MAVGQQVPRWIASQMGLTAEGLARAGAVAALSGTVDEMVDALQRRRESLGISYIAVGDELMDGLAPVVERLAGR' A
#
# COMPACT_ATOMS: atom_id res chain seq x y z
N MET A 1 1.68 6.47 -1.14
CA MET A 1 1.09 5.12 -1.21
C MET A 1 -0.14 5.09 -0.30
N ALA A 2 -1.23 4.45 -0.71
CA ALA A 2 -2.37 4.14 0.14
C ALA A 2 -2.14 2.78 0.83
N VAL A 3 -2.49 2.67 2.11
CA VAL A 3 -2.38 1.43 2.89
C VAL A 3 -3.72 1.20 3.58
N GLY A 4 -4.32 0.04 3.34
CA GLY A 4 -5.68 -0.26 3.75
C GLY A 4 -6.65 0.81 3.26
N GLN A 5 -7.38 1.40 4.19
CA GLN A 5 -8.39 2.43 3.91
C GLN A 5 -7.84 3.87 4.02
N GLN A 6 -6.52 4.03 4.16
CA GLN A 6 -5.89 5.32 4.41
C GLN A 6 -4.94 5.75 3.29
N VAL A 7 -4.89 7.07 3.08
CA VAL A 7 -3.87 7.76 2.29
C VAL A 7 -3.21 8.81 3.19
N PRO A 8 -2.02 9.31 2.84
CA PRO A 8 -1.44 10.42 3.57
C PRO A 8 -2.38 11.63 3.58
N ARG A 9 -2.49 12.33 4.71
CA ARG A 9 -3.40 13.47 4.92
C ARG A 9 -3.23 14.53 3.86
N TRP A 10 -1.99 14.83 3.46
CA TRP A 10 -1.73 15.80 2.40
C TRP A 10 -2.30 15.36 1.04
N ILE A 11 -2.27 14.05 0.73
CA ILE A 11 -2.91 13.50 -0.48
C ILE A 11 -4.43 13.66 -0.39
N ALA A 12 -5.03 13.36 0.77
CA ALA A 12 -6.46 13.56 0.95
C ALA A 12 -6.87 15.04 0.88
N SER A 13 -6.16 15.92 1.59
CA SER A 13 -6.55 17.32 1.77
C SER A 13 -6.19 18.22 0.58
N GLN A 14 -5.08 17.95 -0.11
CA GLN A 14 -4.61 18.80 -1.22
C GLN A 14 -5.00 18.26 -2.59
N MET A 15 -5.10 16.93 -2.76
CA MET A 15 -5.42 16.31 -4.05
C MET A 15 -6.83 15.74 -4.11
N GLY A 16 -7.54 15.65 -2.98
CA GLY A 16 -8.89 15.06 -2.93
C GLY A 16 -8.92 13.56 -3.24
N LEU A 17 -7.78 12.87 -3.17
CA LEU A 17 -7.68 11.45 -3.46
C LEU A 17 -7.98 10.62 -2.20
N THR A 18 -8.66 9.49 -2.37
CA THR A 18 -9.00 8.56 -1.29
C THR A 18 -8.37 7.19 -1.53
N ALA A 19 -8.16 6.41 -0.47
CA ALA A 19 -7.64 5.05 -0.57
C ALA A 19 -8.57 4.17 -1.42
N GLU A 20 -9.89 4.27 -1.19
CA GLU A 20 -10.90 3.54 -1.97
C GLU A 20 -10.87 3.93 -3.45
N GLY A 21 -10.75 5.22 -3.77
CA GLY A 21 -10.67 5.68 -5.15
C GLY A 21 -9.44 5.13 -5.87
N LEU A 22 -8.28 5.14 -5.19
CA LEU A 22 -7.04 4.57 -5.72
C LEU A 22 -7.14 3.04 -5.90
N ALA A 23 -7.75 2.33 -4.95
CA ALA A 23 -7.97 0.89 -5.04
C ALA A 23 -8.89 0.54 -6.22
N ARG A 24 -10.01 1.27 -6.38
CA ARG A 24 -10.96 1.07 -7.48
C ARG A 24 -10.33 1.33 -8.85
N ALA A 25 -9.43 2.30 -8.93
CA ALA A 25 -8.68 2.61 -10.16
C ALA A 25 -7.56 1.59 -10.45
N GLY A 26 -7.32 0.61 -9.57
CA GLY A 26 -6.22 -0.35 -9.73
C GLY A 26 -4.84 0.29 -9.62
N ALA A 27 -4.72 1.40 -8.89
CA ALA A 27 -3.46 2.13 -8.80
C ALA A 27 -2.37 1.25 -8.15
N VAL A 28 -1.19 1.18 -8.77
CA VAL A 28 -0.03 0.45 -8.21
C VAL A 28 0.34 0.97 -6.81
N ALA A 29 0.10 2.25 -6.57
CA ALA A 29 0.34 2.90 -5.28
C ALA A 29 -0.74 2.60 -4.22
N ALA A 30 -1.75 1.77 -4.50
CA ALA A 30 -2.77 1.35 -3.54
C ALA A 30 -2.47 -0.05 -3.02
N LEU A 31 -2.41 -0.21 -1.70
CA LEU A 31 -2.27 -1.49 -1.04
C LEU A 31 -3.49 -1.69 -0.14
N SER A 32 -4.54 -2.32 -0.67
CA SER A 32 -5.86 -2.44 -0.06
C SER A 32 -6.23 -3.90 0.23
N GLY A 33 -7.23 -4.10 1.09
CA GLY A 33 -7.70 -5.44 1.47
C GLY A 33 -7.15 -5.89 2.82
N THR A 34 -7.13 -7.19 3.03
CA THR A 34 -6.53 -7.89 4.18
C THR A 34 -5.00 -7.88 4.09
N VAL A 35 -4.32 -8.13 5.22
CA VAL A 35 -2.85 -8.23 5.26
C VAL A 35 -2.32 -9.26 4.25
N ASP A 36 -2.99 -10.41 4.10
CA ASP A 36 -2.61 -11.45 3.14
C ASP A 36 -2.73 -10.96 1.69
N GLU A 37 -3.83 -10.30 1.33
CA GLU A 37 -4.01 -9.72 0.00
C GLU A 37 -2.94 -8.65 -0.31
N MET A 38 -2.55 -7.86 0.69
CA MET A 38 -1.49 -6.87 0.57
C MET A 38 -0.12 -7.53 0.36
N VAL A 39 0.22 -8.57 1.11
CA VAL A 39 1.44 -9.36 0.95
C VAL A 39 1.51 -9.91 -0.48
N ASP A 40 0.44 -10.56 -0.93
CA ASP A 40 0.37 -11.15 -2.27
C ASP A 40 0.49 -10.07 -3.36
N ALA A 41 -0.13 -8.91 -3.17
CA ALA A 41 -0.02 -7.80 -4.11
C ALA A 41 1.43 -7.31 -4.25
N LEU A 42 2.17 -7.19 -3.14
CA LEU A 42 3.58 -6.79 -3.17
C LEU A 42 4.46 -7.85 -3.82
N GLN A 43 4.24 -9.13 -3.53
CA GLN A 43 4.98 -10.21 -4.18
C GLN A 43 4.73 -10.26 -5.69
N ARG A 44 3.46 -10.22 -6.12
CA ARG A 44 3.10 -10.14 -7.54
C ARG A 44 3.74 -8.94 -8.23
N ARG A 45 3.75 -7.76 -7.59
CA ARG A 45 4.40 -6.55 -8.13
C ARG A 45 5.91 -6.72 -8.27
N ARG A 46 6.58 -7.37 -7.32
CA ARG A 46 8.00 -7.70 -7.42
C ARG A 46 8.27 -8.62 -8.61
N GLU A 47 7.46 -9.67 -8.76
CA GLU A 47 7.62 -10.67 -9.83
C GLU A 47 7.29 -10.12 -11.22
N SER A 48 6.18 -9.39 -11.35
CA SER A 48 5.68 -8.93 -12.65
C SER A 48 6.26 -7.59 -13.10
N LEU A 49 6.57 -6.68 -12.17
CA LEU A 49 7.00 -5.31 -12.47
C LEU A 49 8.45 -5.03 -12.02
N GLY A 50 9.11 -5.96 -11.33
CA GLY A 50 10.46 -5.77 -10.82
C GLY A 50 10.56 -4.75 -9.67
N ILE A 51 9.45 -4.43 -9.00
CA ILE A 51 9.45 -3.47 -7.88
C ILE A 51 10.21 -4.07 -6.69
N SER A 52 11.31 -3.43 -6.30
CA SER A 52 12.19 -3.87 -5.21
C SER A 52 12.04 -3.06 -3.92
N TYR A 53 11.44 -1.87 -3.98
CA TYR A 53 11.21 -1.03 -2.82
C TYR A 53 9.88 -0.27 -2.96
N ILE A 54 9.30 0.06 -1.82
CA ILE A 54 8.15 0.96 -1.72
C ILE A 54 8.40 1.96 -0.60
N ALA A 55 7.79 3.14 -0.72
CA ALA A 55 7.81 4.16 0.32
C ALA A 55 6.38 4.44 0.80
N VAL A 56 6.22 4.50 2.12
CA VAL A 56 4.97 4.87 2.78
C VAL A 56 5.20 6.10 3.65
N GLY A 57 4.14 6.87 3.87
CA GLY A 57 4.18 7.97 4.85
C GLY A 57 4.30 7.41 6.26
N ASP A 58 4.90 8.19 7.15
CA ASP A 58 5.05 7.89 8.58
C ASP A 58 3.70 7.56 9.24
N GLU A 59 2.67 8.34 8.95
CA GLU A 59 1.31 8.15 9.46
C GLU A 59 0.61 6.88 8.95
N LEU A 60 1.20 6.15 8.00
CA LEU A 60 0.69 4.86 7.51
C LEU A 60 1.53 3.68 7.99
N MET A 61 2.58 3.91 8.80
CA MET A 61 3.50 2.86 9.23
C MET A 61 2.79 1.76 10.02
N ASP A 62 1.91 2.12 10.96
CA ASP A 62 1.20 1.14 11.79
C ASP A 62 0.29 0.22 10.95
N GLY A 63 -0.34 0.77 9.91
CA GLY A 63 -1.15 0.00 8.97
C GLY A 63 -0.32 -0.97 8.12
N LEU A 64 0.95 -0.65 7.85
CA LEU A 64 1.85 -1.49 7.08
C LEU A 64 2.61 -2.50 7.95
N ALA A 65 2.80 -2.24 9.24
CA ALA A 65 3.56 -3.07 10.17
C ALA A 65 3.27 -4.59 10.05
N PRO A 66 2.01 -5.08 10.07
CA PRO A 66 1.74 -6.51 9.96
C PRO A 66 2.10 -7.10 8.58
N VAL A 67 2.10 -6.30 7.51
CA VAL A 67 2.55 -6.72 6.17
C VAL A 67 4.06 -6.89 6.16
N VAL A 68 4.79 -5.95 6.81
CA VAL A 68 6.25 -6.04 6.97
C VAL A 68 6.62 -7.29 7.77
N GLU A 69 5.95 -7.57 8.89
CA GLU A 69 6.20 -8.77 9.69
C GLU A 69 6.06 -10.07 8.89
N ARG A 70 5.04 -10.16 8.03
CA ARG A 70 4.82 -11.33 7.15
C ARG A 70 5.89 -11.49 6.07
N LEU A 71 6.46 -10.39 5.61
CA LEU A 71 7.48 -10.36 4.56
C LEU A 71 8.92 -10.40 5.10
N ALA A 72 9.13 -10.09 6.38
CA ALA A 72 10.44 -10.09 6.99
C ALA A 72 11.09 -11.48 6.88
N GLY A 73 12.32 -11.51 6.36
CA GLY A 73 13.09 -12.76 6.17
C GLY A 73 12.77 -13.53 4.89
N ARG A 74 12.02 -12.94 3.94
CA ARG A 74 11.75 -13.51 2.61
C ARG A 74 12.50 -12.79 1.48
#